data_AF-A0A950ADN7-F1
#
_entry.id   AF-A0A950ADN7-F1
#
_cell.length_a   1.000
_cell.length_b   1.000
_cell.length_c   1.000
_cell.angle_alpha   90.00
_cell.angle_beta   90.00
_cell.angle_gamma   90.00
#
_symmetry.space_group_name_H-M   'P 1'
#
loop_
_entity.id
_entity.type
_entity.pdbx_description
1 polymer ?
#
loop_
_entity_poly.entity_id
_entity_poly.type
_entity_poly.pdbx_seq_one_letter_code
_entity_poly.pdbx_strand_id
1 'polypeptide(L)' 'MDLDLVVQDFTAGGIHALHTSFASSGDPEFDRRIQQLVSDWGVRESNELIAEMIVTALRMGSDAVPVPDLKLIN' A
#
# COMPACT_ATOMS: atom_id res chain seq x y z
N MET A 1 10.04 5.90 41.55
CA MET A 1 9.37 4.64 41.16
C MET A 1 8.00 4.76 41.80
N ASP A 2 6.92 4.99 41.05
CA ASP A 2 6.51 4.25 39.87
C ASP A 2 5.95 5.17 38.78
N LEU A 3 6.26 4.78 37.54
CA LEU A 3 5.94 5.46 36.30
C LEU A 3 4.68 4.78 35.72
N ASP A 4 3.52 5.10 36.27
CA ASP A 4 2.25 4.61 35.74
C ASP A 4 1.51 5.74 35.02
N LEU A 5 1.00 5.40 33.83
CA LEU A 5 0.13 6.17 32.94
C LEU A 5 0.77 7.06 31.84
N VAL A 6 1.90 6.63 31.25
CA VAL A 6 2.24 6.97 29.85
C VAL A 6 2.21 5.70 29.00
N VAL A 7 1.03 5.12 28.86
CA VAL A 7 0.70 4.24 27.72
C VAL A 7 -0.70 4.64 27.25
N GLN A 8 -0.80 5.88 26.76
CA GLN A 8 -1.87 6.25 25.85
C GLN A 8 -1.37 6.03 24.41
N ASP A 9 -2.03 5.09 23.75
CA ASP A 9 -2.47 5.14 22.36
C ASP A 9 -1.49 5.67 21.30
N PHE A 10 -0.83 4.76 20.57
CA PHE A 10 -0.08 5.12 19.37
C PHE A 10 -0.25 4.19 18.16
N THR A 11 -1.12 3.17 18.20
CA THR A 11 -1.24 2.26 17.03
C THR A 11 -2.65 1.76 16.68
N ALA A 12 -3.72 2.17 17.38
CA ALA A 12 -5.04 1.59 17.13
C ALA A 12 -5.98 2.45 16.26
N GLY A 13 -5.80 3.78 16.20
CA GLY A 13 -6.76 4.69 15.54
C GLY A 13 -6.31 5.34 14.22
N GLY A 14 -5.00 5.38 13.94
CA GLY A 14 -4.45 6.27 12.90
C GLY A 14 -4.51 5.73 11.46
N ILE A 15 -4.47 4.41 11.26
CA ILE A 15 -4.41 3.83 9.91
C ILE A 15 -5.78 3.71 9.24
N HIS A 16 -6.87 3.69 10.02
CA HIS A 16 -8.22 3.54 9.47
C HIS A 16 -8.75 4.83 8.81
N ALA A 17 -8.12 5.98 9.11
CA ALA A 17 -8.47 7.30 8.58
C ALA A 17 -7.53 7.78 7.46
N LEU A 18 -6.50 7.00 7.10
CA LEU A 18 -5.78 7.23 5.85
C LEU A 18 -6.72 6.82 4.74
N HIS A 19 -7.45 7.80 4.22
CA HIS A 19 -8.24 7.70 3.01
C HIS A 19 -7.44 6.93 1.97
N THR A 20 -7.76 5.65 1.74
CA THR A 20 -7.23 4.85 0.64
C THR A 20 -7.84 5.40 -0.63
N SER A 21 -7.32 6.55 -1.03
CA SER A 21 -7.60 7.13 -2.32
C SER A 21 -6.81 6.25 -3.26
N PHE A 22 -7.44 5.19 -3.77
CA PHE A 22 -6.83 4.22 -4.68
C PHE A 22 -5.86 4.95 -5.63
N ALA A 23 -4.56 4.71 -5.47
CA ALA A 23 -3.57 5.32 -6.35
C ALA A 23 -3.71 4.66 -7.72
N SER A 24 -4.48 5.31 -8.60
CA SER A 24 -4.67 4.86 -9.98
C SER A 24 -3.34 4.91 -10.72
N SER A 25 -3.09 3.93 -11.60
CA SER A 25 -1.95 3.98 -12.51
C SER A 25 -2.04 5.13 -13.52
N GLY A 26 -3.24 5.70 -13.73
CA GLY A 26 -3.54 6.66 -14.79
C GLY A 26 -4.13 6.00 -16.04
N ASP A 27 -4.12 4.67 -16.10
CA ASP A 27 -4.73 3.85 -17.14
C ASP A 27 -5.85 2.98 -16.54
N PRO A 28 -7.14 3.27 -16.85
CA PRO A 28 -8.27 2.52 -16.31
C PRO A 28 -8.33 1.04 -16.71
N GLU A 29 -7.79 0.66 -17.88
CA GLU A 29 -7.74 -0.73 -18.30
C GLU A 29 -6.68 -1.50 -17.49
N PHE A 30 -5.53 -0.85 -17.28
CA PHE A 30 -4.46 -1.43 -16.49
C PHE A 30 -4.85 -1.57 -15.00
N ASP A 31 -5.54 -0.58 -14.44
CA ASP A 31 -6.07 -0.63 -13.07
C ASP A 31 -7.04 -1.82 -12.90
N ARG A 32 -7.91 -2.07 -13.89
CA ARG A 32 -8.81 -3.25 -13.86
C ARG A 32 -8.05 -4.57 -13.87
N ARG A 33 -6.96 -4.66 -14.63
CA ARG A 33 -6.13 -5.87 -14.67
C ARG A 33 -5.43 -6.12 -13.33
N ILE A 34 -4.97 -5.07 -12.65
CA ILE A 34 -4.38 -5.19 -11.31
C ILE A 34 -5.44 -5.63 -10.30
N GLN A 35 -6.64 -5.04 -10.34
CA GLN A 35 -7.76 -5.44 -9.49
C GLN A 35 -8.13 -6.92 -9.70
N GLN A 36 -8.20 -7.37 -10.95
CA GLN A 36 -8.44 -8.78 -11.26
C GLN A 36 -7.33 -9.68 -10.72
N LEU A 37 -6.06 -9.31 -10.91
CA LEU A 37 -4.91 -10.06 -10.39
C LEU A 37 -5.00 -10.25 -8.86
N VAL A 38 -5.30 -9.18 -8.13
CA VAL A 38 -5.40 -9.21 -6.66
C VAL A 38 -6.62 -10.02 -6.21
N SER A 39 -7.72 -9.95 -6.95
CA SER A 39 -8.91 -10.78 -6.72
C SER A 39 -8.64 -12.26 -6.96
N ASP A 40 -8.01 -12.62 -8.09
CA ASP A 40 -7.65 -13.99 -8.46
C ASP A 40 -6.67 -14.62 -7.47
N TRP A 41 -5.76 -13.82 -6.90
CA TRP A 41 -4.87 -14.27 -5.84
C TRP A 41 -5.60 -14.57 -4.52
N GLY A 42 -6.81 -14.06 -4.34
CA GLY A 42 -7.64 -14.29 -3.16
C GLY A 42 -7.41 -13.30 -2.02
N VAL A 43 -6.91 -12.09 -2.30
CA VAL A 43 -6.82 -11.02 -1.28
C VAL A 43 -8.23 -10.52 -0.98
N ARG A 44 -8.65 -10.67 0.29
CA ARG A 44 -10.01 -10.34 0.73
C ARG A 44 -10.12 -8.94 1.32
N GLU A 45 -9.50 -8.73 2.47
CA GLU A 45 -9.73 -7.52 3.28
C GLU A 45 -8.87 -6.33 2.86
N SER A 46 -7.75 -6.60 2.17
CA SER A 46 -6.76 -5.57 1.79
C SER A 46 -6.61 -5.43 0.28
N ASN A 47 -7.62 -5.82 -0.50
CA ASN A 47 -7.53 -5.89 -1.97
C ASN A 47 -7.11 -4.54 -2.57
N GLU A 48 -7.77 -3.45 -2.14
CA GLU A 48 -7.47 -2.09 -2.61
C GLU A 48 -6.05 -1.64 -2.26
N LEU A 49 -5.60 -1.89 -1.02
CA LEU A 49 -4.26 -1.54 -0.57
C LEU A 49 -3.18 -2.34 -1.32
N ILE A 50 -3.41 -3.64 -1.55
CA ILE A 50 -2.46 -4.47 -2.31
C ILE A 50 -2.39 -4.00 -3.77
N ALA A 51 -3.53 -3.66 -4.38
CA ALA A 51 -3.56 -3.09 -5.72
C ALA A 51 -2.80 -1.76 -5.79
N GLU A 52 -2.95 -0.90 -4.78
CA GLU A 52 -2.22 0.37 -4.64
C GLU A 52 -0.70 0.15 -4.53
N MET A 53 -0.28 -0.83 -3.72
CA MET A 53 1.14 -1.19 -3.58
C MET A 53 1.74 -1.69 -4.90
N ILE A 54 0.97 -2.46 -5.68
CA ILE A 54 1.39 -2.92 -7.02
C ILE A 54 1.56 -1.72 -7.96
N VAL A 55 0.58 -0.81 -8.04
CA VAL A 55 0.68 0.40 -8.87
C VAL A 55 1.91 1.22 -8.48
N THR A 56 2.15 1.38 -7.18
CA THR A 56 3.29 2.13 -6.66
C THR A 56 4.62 1.50 -7.07
N ALA A 57 4.77 0.19 -6.92
CA ALA A 57 5.98 -0.53 -7.33
C ALA A 57 6.23 -0.41 -8.84
N LEU A 58 5.17 -0.48 -9.65
CA LEU A 58 5.27 -0.32 -11.10
C LEU A 58 5.67 1.11 -11.49
N ARG A 59 5.15 2.13 -10.79
CA ARG A 59 5.57 3.52 -10.98
C ARG A 59 7.04 3.73 -10.66
N MET A 60 7.51 3.20 -9.52
CA MET A 60 8.93 3.26 -9.16
C MET A 60 9.82 2.61 -10.23
N GLY A 61 9.39 1.47 -10.79
CA GLY A 61 10.08 0.84 -11.92
C GLY A 61 10.07 1.68 -13.21
N SER A 62 8.97 2.36 -13.50
CA SER A 62 8.82 3.24 -14.68
C SER A 62 9.63 4.53 -14.57
N ASP A 63 9.77 5.09 -13.37
CA ASP A 63 10.47 6.35 -13.10
C ASP A 63 12.01 6.18 -13.08
N ALA A 64 12.53 5.05 -13.57
CA ALA A 64 13.95 4.71 -13.62
C ALA A 64 14.63 4.74 -12.23
N VAL A 65 13.91 4.36 -11.17
CA VAL A 65 14.50 4.23 -9.82
C VAL A 65 15.62 3.18 -9.88
N PRO A 66 16.84 3.50 -9.42
CA PRO A 66 17.96 2.57 -9.43
C PRO A 66 17.63 1.27 -8.70
N VAL A 67 18.03 0.13 -9.27
CA VAL A 67 17.87 -1.19 -8.64
C VAL A 67 18.39 -1.26 -7.19
N PRO A 68 19.51 -0.59 -6.83
CA PRO A 68 19.93 -0.51 -5.43
C PRO A 68 18.87 0.08 -4.48
N ASP A 69 18.12 1.08 -4.93
CA ASP A 69 17.10 1.75 -4.13
C ASP A 69 15.81 0.92 -4.03
N LEU A 70 15.46 0.20 -5.10
CA LEU A 70 14.33 -0.75 -5.09
C LEU A 70 14.56 -1.90 -4.09
N LYS A 71 15.81 -2.32 -3.88
CA LYS A 71 16.16 -3.37 -2.90
C LYS A 71 16.03 -2.94 -1.44
N LEU A 72 15.89 -1.64 -1.17
CA LEU A 72 15.69 -1.14 0.19
C LEU A 72 14.23 -1.21 0.66
N ILE A 73 13.30 -1.50 -0.26
CA ILE A 73 11.83 -1.44 -0.04
C ILE A 73 11.18 -2.84 -0.07
N ASN A 74 11.85 -3.85 -0.64
CA ASN A 74 11.32 -5.21 -0.84
C ASN A 74 11.65 -6.17 0.31
#